data_AF-A0A3A6PWC4-F1
#
_entry.id   AF-A0A3A6PWC4-F1
#
_cell.length_a   1.000
_cell.length_b   1.000
_cell.length_c   1.000
_cell.angle_alpha   90.00
_cell.angle_beta   90.00
_cell.angle_gamma   90.00
#
_symmetry.space_group_name_H-M   'P 1'
#
loop_
_entity.id
_entity.type
_entity.pdbx_description
1 polymer ?
#
loop_
_entity_poly.entity_id
_entity_poly.type
_entity_poly.pdbx_seq_one_letter_code
_entity_poly.pdbx_strand_id
1 'polypeptide(L)'
;MAHTCDDCEETFRTLTKLRLHDCPGPALTDPDHVSKIIEQTGEISQGDVVAAFPEQSVPTEEVEALEEADGIHTAMSLMSGSPGTGQTERIALQTPTAGAVIEYFPQRGWIAVRTVAGEDKTDDQLSGALMEQVQDWQSVVTDLALGHASGDVDAKQQLRDELGI
;
A
#
# COMPACT_ATOMS: atom_id res chain seq x y z
N MET A 1 17.23 8.65 -32.11
CA MET A 1 15.78 8.82 -31.85
C MET A 1 15.60 8.62 -30.37
N ALA A 2 14.82 9.46 -29.69
CA ALA A 2 14.52 9.23 -28.28
C ALA A 2 13.47 8.10 -28.17
N HIS A 3 13.50 7.34 -27.09
CA HIS A 3 12.57 6.25 -26.81
C HIS A 3 11.88 6.54 -25.48
N THR A 4 10.56 6.49 -25.45
CA THR A 4 9.76 6.80 -24.26
C THR A 4 9.23 5.49 -23.68
N CYS A 5 9.23 5.37 -22.35
CA CYS A 5 8.56 4.27 -21.68
C CYS A 5 7.04 4.49 -21.71
N ASP A 6 6.28 3.46 -22.07
CA ASP A 6 4.82 3.56 -22.14
C ASP A 6 4.16 3.58 -20.74
N ASP A 7 4.88 3.09 -19.72
CA ASP A 7 4.35 2.97 -18.36
C ASP A 7 4.70 4.19 -17.47
N CYS A 8 5.94 4.71 -17.53
CA CYS A 8 6.38 5.85 -16.69
C CYS A 8 6.69 7.14 -17.46
N GLU A 9 6.46 7.16 -18.77
CA GLU A 9 6.69 8.30 -19.68
C GLU A 9 8.15 8.86 -19.72
N GLU A 10 9.10 8.22 -19.04
CA GLU A 10 10.49 8.65 -19.05
C GLU A 10 11.13 8.46 -20.43
N THR A 11 11.92 9.45 -20.87
CA THR A 11 12.52 9.48 -22.20
C THR A 11 14.01 9.13 -22.18
N PHE A 12 14.38 8.08 -22.90
CA PHE A 12 15.72 7.52 -22.98
C PHE A 12 16.39 7.77 -24.34
N ARG A 13 17.73 7.94 -24.33
CA ARG A 13 18.52 8.17 -25.55
C ARG A 13 18.72 6.90 -26.40
N THR A 14 18.54 5.71 -25.84
CA THR A 14 18.75 4.41 -26.52
C THR A 14 17.76 3.36 -26.04
N LEU A 15 17.41 2.40 -26.91
CA LEU A 15 16.58 1.23 -26.55
C LEU A 15 17.20 0.39 -25.43
N THR A 16 18.53 0.29 -25.36
CA THR A 16 19.21 -0.45 -24.29
C THR A 16 18.96 0.17 -22.92
N LYS A 17 18.92 1.51 -22.82
CA LYS A 17 18.59 2.19 -21.57
C LYS A 17 17.12 2.02 -21.20
N LEU A 18 16.23 2.15 -22.19
CA LEU A 18 14.81 1.84 -21.99
C LEU A 18 14.59 0.38 -21.53
N ARG A 19 15.38 -0.59 -22.00
CA ARG A 19 15.21 -1.99 -21.56
C ARG A 19 15.77 -2.30 -20.17
N LEU A 20 16.66 -1.46 -19.66
CA LEU A 20 17.37 -1.68 -18.40
C LEU A 20 16.94 -0.70 -17.31
N HIS A 21 16.00 0.21 -17.60
CA HIS A 21 15.47 1.09 -16.57
C HIS A 21 14.57 0.29 -15.63
N ASP A 22 14.70 0.58 -14.35
CA ASP A 22 13.76 0.13 -13.34
C ASP A 22 12.51 1.01 -13.48
N CYS A 23 11.56 0.53 -14.26
CA CYS A 23 10.31 1.24 -14.47
C CYS A 23 9.49 1.19 -13.17
N PRO A 24 9.12 2.34 -12.56
CA PRO A 24 8.25 2.36 -11.39
C PRO A 24 6.80 1.97 -11.70
N GLY A 25 6.45 1.83 -12.99
CA GLY A 25 5.07 1.70 -13.46
C GLY A 25 4.38 3.06 -13.64
N PRO A 26 3.06 3.05 -13.92
CA PRO A 26 2.27 4.28 -13.97
C PRO A 26 2.23 4.96 -12.60
N ALA A 27 2.23 6.30 -12.60
CA ALA A 27 2.11 7.07 -11.38
C ALA A 27 0.85 6.65 -10.60
N LEU A 28 0.91 6.62 -9.27
CA LEU A 28 -0.25 6.28 -8.44
C LEU A 28 -1.41 7.27 -8.63
N THR A 29 -1.11 8.49 -9.06
CA THR A 29 -2.07 9.57 -9.33
C THR A 29 -2.61 9.58 -10.76
N ASP A 30 -2.16 8.67 -11.63
CA ASP A 30 -2.73 8.55 -12.97
C ASP A 30 -4.22 8.16 -12.87
N PRO A 31 -5.16 8.83 -13.57
CA PRO A 31 -6.59 8.59 -13.41
C PRO A 31 -7.03 7.14 -13.66
N ASP A 32 -6.40 6.45 -14.61
CA ASP A 32 -6.70 5.04 -14.88
C ASP A 32 -6.12 4.15 -13.76
N HIS A 33 -5.00 4.55 -13.16
CA HIS A 33 -4.41 3.87 -12.02
C HIS A 33 -5.22 4.07 -10.73
N VAL A 34 -5.64 5.31 -10.44
CA VAL A 34 -6.51 5.64 -9.31
C VAL A 34 -7.82 4.85 -9.38
N SER A 35 -8.41 4.74 -10.57
CA SER A 35 -9.62 3.93 -10.78
C SER A 35 -9.41 2.47 -10.39
N LYS A 36 -8.25 1.88 -10.73
CA LYS A 36 -7.89 0.51 -10.32
C LYS A 36 -7.68 0.39 -8.82
N ILE A 37 -7.05 1.38 -8.18
CA ILE A 37 -6.87 1.41 -6.72
C ILE A 37 -8.25 1.41 -6.04
N ILE A 38 -9.20 2.21 -6.52
CA ILE A 38 -10.55 2.30 -5.97
C ILE A 38 -11.29 0.97 -6.13
N GLU A 39 -11.32 0.42 -7.35
CA GLU A 39 -11.96 -0.86 -7.67
C GLU A 39 -11.39 -1.98 -6.78
N GLN A 40 -10.07 -2.12 -6.76
CA GLN A 40 -9.42 -3.15 -5.95
C GLN A 40 -9.68 -2.98 -4.46
N THR A 41 -9.61 -1.76 -3.92
CA THR A 41 -9.88 -1.51 -2.49
C THR A 41 -11.32 -1.88 -2.11
N GLY A 42 -12.28 -1.74 -3.03
CA GLY A 42 -13.67 -2.14 -2.80
C GLY A 42 -13.89 -3.66 -2.75
N GLU A 43 -13.03 -4.45 -3.37
CA GLU A 43 -13.19 -5.90 -3.51
C GLU A 43 -12.20 -6.72 -2.67
N ILE A 44 -11.15 -6.08 -2.16
CA ILE A 44 -10.04 -6.76 -1.51
C ILE A 44 -10.41 -7.26 -0.11
N SER A 45 -9.95 -8.47 0.22
CA SER A 45 -10.03 -9.05 1.55
C SER A 45 -8.68 -9.04 2.26
N GLN A 46 -8.70 -9.22 3.58
CA GLN A 46 -7.47 -9.36 4.35
C GLN A 46 -6.65 -10.56 3.85
N GLY A 47 -5.35 -10.35 3.66
CA GLY A 47 -4.40 -11.34 3.15
C GLY A 47 -4.18 -11.31 1.64
N ASP A 48 -5.04 -10.59 0.90
CA ASP A 48 -4.96 -10.46 -0.56
C ASP A 48 -3.83 -9.52 -0.99
N VAL A 49 -3.36 -9.73 -2.22
CA VAL A 49 -2.34 -8.90 -2.88
C VAL A 49 -2.97 -7.67 -3.51
N VAL A 50 -2.41 -6.50 -3.22
CA VAL A 50 -2.80 -5.20 -3.80
C VAL A 50 -1.97 -4.93 -5.05
N ALA A 51 -2.35 -5.56 -6.16
CA ALA A 51 -1.66 -5.43 -7.45
C ALA A 51 -1.65 -4.01 -8.06
N ALA A 52 -2.51 -3.11 -7.60
CA ALA A 52 -2.53 -1.71 -8.03
C ALA A 52 -1.42 -0.85 -7.37
N PHE A 53 -0.58 -1.43 -6.51
CA PHE A 53 0.60 -0.75 -5.98
C PHE A 53 1.88 -1.34 -6.61
N PRO A 54 2.96 -0.54 -6.74
CA PRO A 54 4.21 -0.99 -7.35
C PRO A 54 4.87 -2.10 -6.52
N GLU A 55 5.73 -2.91 -7.16
CA GLU A 55 6.44 -4.02 -6.51
C GLU A 55 7.61 -3.57 -5.60
N GLN A 56 7.48 -2.41 -4.97
CA GLN A 56 8.47 -1.79 -4.08
C GLN A 56 7.80 -0.87 -3.06
N SER A 57 8.57 -0.39 -2.08
CA SER A 57 8.14 0.70 -1.22
C SER A 57 7.91 1.98 -2.04
N VAL A 58 7.00 2.82 -1.54
CA VAL A 58 6.52 4.01 -2.25
C VAL A 58 7.02 5.26 -1.51
N PRO A 59 7.43 6.32 -2.22
CA PRO A 59 7.77 7.59 -1.59
C PRO A 59 6.58 8.17 -0.81
N THR A 60 6.82 8.74 0.38
CA THR A 60 5.75 9.39 1.16
C THR A 60 5.03 10.48 0.36
N GLU A 61 5.77 11.24 -0.46
CA GLU A 61 5.23 12.28 -1.32
C GLU A 61 4.25 11.75 -2.38
N GLU A 62 4.43 10.51 -2.87
CA GLU A 62 3.48 9.89 -3.81
C GLU A 62 2.18 9.48 -3.12
N VAL A 63 2.25 9.09 -1.85
CA VAL A 63 1.05 8.78 -1.04
C VAL A 63 0.28 10.06 -0.71
N GLU A 64 0.99 11.14 -0.35
CA GLU A 64 0.37 12.46 -0.16
C GLU A 64 -0.29 12.96 -1.45
N ALA A 65 0.34 12.75 -2.61
CA ALA A 65 -0.26 13.11 -3.89
C ALA A 65 -1.48 12.23 -4.25
N LEU A 66 -1.48 10.96 -3.83
CA LEU A 66 -2.62 10.05 -4.01
C LEU A 66 -3.84 10.48 -3.17
N GLU A 67 -3.63 11.08 -1.99
CA GLU A 67 -4.72 11.60 -1.15
C GLU A 67 -5.52 12.71 -1.86
N GLU A 68 -4.85 13.49 -2.72
CA GLU A 68 -5.47 14.57 -3.50
C GLU A 68 -6.17 14.07 -4.78
N ALA A 69 -6.11 12.76 -5.08
CA ALA A 69 -6.71 12.19 -6.27
C ALA A 69 -8.23 12.00 -6.13
N ASP A 70 -8.96 12.26 -7.23
CA ASP A 70 -10.41 12.10 -7.26
C ASP A 70 -10.83 10.66 -6.89
N GLY A 71 -11.68 10.53 -5.87
CA GLY A 71 -12.19 9.24 -5.39
C GLY A 71 -11.31 8.56 -4.34
N ILE A 72 -10.21 9.18 -3.93
CA ILE A 72 -9.47 8.81 -2.72
C ILE A 72 -9.92 9.75 -1.60
N HIS A 73 -10.44 9.19 -0.50
CA HIS A 73 -10.88 9.98 0.66
C HIS A 73 -9.79 10.11 1.72
N THR A 74 -8.83 9.17 1.74
CA THR A 74 -7.64 9.21 2.61
C THR A 74 -6.56 8.37 1.97
N ALA A 75 -5.34 8.89 1.92
CA ALA A 75 -4.15 8.09 1.67
C ALA A 75 -3.05 8.55 2.61
N MET A 76 -2.71 7.72 3.60
CA MET A 76 -1.80 8.12 4.68
C MET A 76 -0.64 7.14 4.80
N SER A 77 0.58 7.63 4.65
CA SER A 77 1.77 6.85 4.96
C SER A 77 1.85 6.58 6.46
N LEU A 78 2.05 5.33 6.85
CA LEU A 78 2.18 4.92 8.25
C LEU A 78 3.65 4.57 8.56
N MET A 79 4.11 4.93 9.76
CA MET A 79 5.48 4.69 10.20
C MET A 79 5.82 3.19 10.16
N SER A 80 6.67 2.81 9.20
CA SER A 80 7.13 1.45 8.97
C SER A 80 8.53 1.28 9.55
N GLY A 81 8.69 1.17 10.87
CA GLY A 81 9.90 0.71 11.58
C GLY A 81 11.25 1.47 11.43
N SER A 82 11.54 2.13 10.31
CA SER A 82 12.82 2.78 9.98
C SER A 82 12.60 4.21 9.49
N PRO A 83 12.60 5.20 10.40
CA PRO A 83 12.51 6.60 10.02
C PRO A 83 13.74 7.03 9.19
N GLY A 84 13.52 7.75 8.09
CA GLY A 84 14.57 8.55 7.44
C GLY A 84 14.86 8.27 5.95
N THR A 85 14.15 7.36 5.30
CA THR A 85 14.32 7.08 3.87
C THR A 85 13.40 7.91 2.96
N GLY A 86 12.36 8.53 3.52
CA GLY A 86 11.28 9.17 2.74
C GLY A 86 10.40 8.18 1.98
N GLN A 87 10.54 6.88 2.27
CA GLN A 87 9.75 5.79 1.71
C GLN A 87 8.80 5.26 2.79
N THR A 88 7.65 4.76 2.35
CA THR A 88 6.71 4.04 3.20
C THR A 88 6.49 2.62 2.69
N GLU A 89 6.37 1.71 3.64
CA GLU A 89 6.02 0.31 3.39
C GLU A 89 4.62 0.02 3.95
N ARG A 90 3.92 1.02 4.49
CA ARG A 90 2.57 0.86 5.02
C ARG A 90 1.72 2.08 4.73
N ILE A 91 0.50 1.84 4.26
CA ILE A 91 -0.42 2.91 3.85
C ILE A 91 -1.81 2.58 4.38
N ALA A 92 -2.50 3.57 4.94
CA ALA A 92 -3.95 3.52 5.13
C ALA A 92 -4.63 4.19 3.94
N LEU A 93 -5.54 3.48 3.29
CA LEU A 93 -6.31 3.95 2.14
C LEU A 93 -7.79 3.95 2.48
N GLN A 94 -8.47 5.02 2.09
CA GLN A 94 -9.92 5.11 2.14
C GLN A 94 -10.44 5.54 0.77
N THR A 95 -11.46 4.83 0.31
CA THR A 95 -12.24 5.11 -0.90
C THR A 95 -13.70 5.31 -0.49
N PRO A 96 -14.60 5.74 -1.40
CA PRO A 96 -16.03 5.84 -1.11
C PRO A 96 -16.67 4.52 -0.67
N THR A 97 -16.09 3.37 -1.03
CA THR A 97 -16.71 2.05 -0.85
C THR A 97 -16.04 1.20 0.21
N ALA A 98 -14.79 1.49 0.57
CA ALA A 98 -14.03 0.68 1.52
C ALA A 98 -12.79 1.42 2.05
N GLY A 99 -12.24 0.92 3.16
CA GLY A 99 -10.93 1.28 3.68
C GLY A 99 -10.03 0.06 3.79
N ALA A 100 -8.72 0.26 3.65
CA ALA A 100 -7.73 -0.79 3.81
C ALA A 100 -6.46 -0.25 4.46
N VAL A 101 -5.81 -1.09 5.26
CA VAL A 101 -4.40 -0.91 5.62
C VAL A 101 -3.62 -1.89 4.77
N ILE A 102 -2.64 -1.39 4.04
CA ILE A 102 -1.79 -2.19 3.14
C ILE A 102 -0.34 -2.11 3.60
N GLU A 103 0.38 -3.22 3.52
CA GLU A 103 1.80 -3.30 3.89
C GLU A 103 2.61 -4.03 2.82
N TYR A 104 3.77 -3.46 2.47
CA TYR A 104 4.71 -4.01 1.51
C TYR A 104 5.58 -5.09 2.16
N PHE A 105 5.51 -6.29 1.60
CA PHE A 105 6.39 -7.40 1.95
C PHE A 105 7.30 -7.71 0.76
N PRO A 106 8.64 -7.61 0.87
CA PRO A 106 9.55 -7.76 -0.28
C PRO A 106 9.44 -9.05 -1.10
N GLN A 107 8.82 -10.11 -0.56
CA GLN A 107 8.62 -11.38 -1.26
C GLN A 107 7.18 -11.60 -1.75
N ARG A 108 6.23 -10.72 -1.38
CA ARG A 108 4.80 -10.89 -1.65
C ARG A 108 4.12 -9.65 -2.25
N GLY A 109 4.83 -8.52 -2.33
CA GLY A 109 4.27 -7.25 -2.75
C GLY A 109 3.44 -6.60 -1.64
N TRP A 110 2.57 -5.68 -2.02
CA TRP A 110 1.62 -5.04 -1.11
C TRP A 110 0.50 -6.01 -0.75
N ILE A 111 0.24 -6.16 0.54
CA ILE A 111 -0.81 -7.04 1.07
C ILE A 111 -1.79 -6.20 1.88
N ALA A 112 -3.09 -6.44 1.70
CA ALA A 112 -4.11 -5.88 2.57
C ALA A 112 -4.06 -6.58 3.94
N VAL A 113 -3.51 -5.90 4.95
CA VAL A 113 -3.35 -6.45 6.30
C VAL A 113 -4.57 -6.23 7.17
N ARG A 114 -5.38 -5.21 6.84
CA ARG A 114 -6.71 -4.96 7.41
C ARG A 114 -7.62 -4.37 6.33
N THR A 115 -8.91 -4.65 6.42
CA THR A 115 -9.93 -4.13 5.50
C THR A 115 -11.17 -3.69 6.27
N VAL A 116 -11.89 -2.70 5.74
CA VAL A 116 -13.13 -2.16 6.30
C VAL A 116 -14.12 -1.95 5.16
N ALA A 117 -15.21 -2.71 5.18
CA ALA A 117 -16.30 -2.51 4.22
C ALA A 117 -17.04 -1.19 4.48
N GLY A 118 -17.34 -0.45 3.41
CA GLY A 118 -18.04 0.83 3.45
C GLY A 118 -19.54 0.80 3.16
N GLU A 119 -20.12 -0.33 2.72
CA GLU A 119 -21.51 -0.44 2.22
C GLU A 119 -22.59 0.17 3.15
N ASP A 120 -22.36 0.17 4.46
CA ASP A 120 -23.28 0.68 5.49
C ASP A 120 -22.70 1.84 6.32
N LYS A 121 -21.65 2.52 5.85
CA LYS A 121 -20.94 3.56 6.61
C LYS A 121 -20.96 4.90 5.88
N THR A 122 -21.07 5.99 6.64
CA THR A 122 -20.69 7.33 6.14
C THR A 122 -19.18 7.44 6.04
N ASP A 123 -18.69 8.46 5.32
CA ASP A 123 -17.25 8.72 5.21
C ASP A 123 -16.55 8.86 6.58
N ASP A 124 -17.18 9.55 7.53
CA ASP A 124 -16.67 9.70 8.90
C ASP A 124 -16.65 8.37 9.66
N GLN A 125 -17.67 7.53 9.49
CA GLN A 125 -17.73 6.21 10.12
C GLN A 125 -16.70 5.26 9.53
N LEU A 126 -16.48 5.33 8.22
CA LEU A 126 -15.46 4.55 7.53
C LEU A 126 -14.06 5.00 7.95
N SER A 127 -13.82 6.30 8.03
CA SER A 127 -12.56 6.87 8.52
C SER A 127 -12.27 6.44 9.96
N GLY A 128 -13.25 6.54 10.86
CA GLY A 128 -13.12 6.08 12.24
C GLY A 128 -12.78 4.59 12.33
N ALA A 129 -13.50 3.75 11.59
CA ALA A 129 -13.23 2.32 11.54
C ALA A 129 -11.86 1.99 10.93
N LEU A 130 -11.42 2.71 9.91
CA LEU A 130 -10.09 2.56 9.32
C LEU A 130 -9.00 2.91 10.35
N MET A 131 -9.15 4.02 11.09
CA MET A 131 -8.20 4.42 12.11
C MET A 131 -8.12 3.41 13.28
N GLU A 132 -9.23 2.74 13.62
CA GLU A 132 -9.22 1.62 14.56
C GLU A 132 -8.36 0.45 14.03
N GLN A 133 -8.51 0.09 12.75
CA GLN A 133 -7.68 -0.95 12.10
C GLN A 133 -6.20 -0.57 12.06
N VAL A 134 -5.87 0.70 11.82
CA VAL A 134 -4.50 1.21 11.86
C VAL A 134 -3.87 1.00 13.23
N GLN A 135 -4.61 1.34 14.30
CA GLN A 135 -4.11 1.20 15.67
C GLN A 135 -3.96 -0.27 16.08
N ASP A 136 -4.94 -1.11 15.74
CA ASP A 136 -4.88 -2.56 15.95
C ASP A 136 -3.64 -3.17 15.29
N TRP A 137 -3.48 -2.92 13.99
CA TRP A 137 -2.34 -3.46 13.24
C TRP A 137 -0.99 -2.96 13.77
N GLN A 138 -0.90 -1.68 14.16
CA GLN A 138 0.32 -1.15 14.77
C GLN A 138 0.66 -1.86 16.09
N SER A 139 -0.34 -2.25 16.88
CA SER A 139 -0.12 -3.06 18.08
C SER A 139 0.43 -4.43 17.71
N VAL A 140 -0.21 -5.13 16.77
CA VAL A 140 0.22 -6.47 16.30
C VAL A 140 1.66 -6.46 15.79
N VAL A 141 2.01 -5.50 14.94
CA VAL A 141 3.38 -5.37 14.41
C VAL A 141 4.39 -5.13 15.53
N THR A 142 4.05 -4.30 16.51
CA THR A 142 4.92 -4.02 17.66
C THR A 142 5.17 -5.29 18.48
N ASP A 143 4.13 -6.06 18.75
CA ASP A 143 4.22 -7.32 19.48
C ASP A 143 5.05 -8.37 18.73
N LEU A 144 4.82 -8.51 17.41
CA LEU A 144 5.60 -9.40 16.54
C LEU A 144 7.09 -9.01 16.50
N ALA A 145 7.38 -7.70 16.41
CA ALA A 145 8.75 -7.20 16.40
C ALA A 145 9.46 -7.47 17.74
N LEU A 146 8.77 -7.27 18.88
CA LEU A 146 9.30 -7.59 20.21
C LEU A 146 9.52 -9.09 20.40
N GLY A 147 8.58 -9.93 19.93
CA GLY A 147 8.72 -11.38 19.93
C GLY A 147 9.94 -11.84 19.13
N HIS A 148 10.11 -11.32 17.91
CA HIS A 148 11.25 -11.62 17.06
C HIS A 148 12.59 -11.21 17.71
N ALA A 149 12.65 -10.00 18.29
CA ALA A 149 13.83 -9.51 19.00
C ALA A 149 14.17 -10.35 20.26
N SER A 150 13.15 -10.96 20.87
CA SER A 150 13.29 -11.84 22.04
C SER A 150 13.70 -13.28 21.67
N GLY A 151 13.85 -13.59 20.38
CA GLY A 151 14.21 -14.91 19.89
C GLY A 151 13.02 -15.88 19.78
N ASP A 152 11.79 -15.38 19.79
CA ASP A 152 10.60 -16.19 19.58
C ASP A 152 10.51 -16.63 18.11
N VAL A 153 10.45 -17.95 17.88
CA VAL A 153 10.51 -18.57 16.55
C VAL A 153 9.15 -18.49 15.86
N ASP A 154 8.08 -18.19 16.60
CA ASP A 154 6.70 -18.21 16.11
C ASP A 154 6.23 -16.89 15.49
N ALA A 155 7.01 -15.80 15.52
CA ALA A 155 6.59 -14.51 14.95
C ALA A 155 6.16 -14.61 13.46
N LYS A 156 6.81 -15.49 12.68
CA LYS A 156 6.40 -15.75 11.28
C LYS A 156 5.10 -16.53 11.17
N GLN A 157 4.85 -17.47 12.08
CA GLN A 157 3.60 -18.22 12.11
C GLN A 157 2.45 -17.34 12.59
N GLN A 158 2.68 -16.52 13.62
CA GLN A 158 1.70 -15.54 14.10
C GLN A 158 1.32 -14.52 13.02
N LEU A 159 2.29 -14.02 12.24
CA LEU A 159 1.99 -13.14 11.10
C LEU A 159 1.10 -13.83 10.05
N ARG A 160 1.32 -15.13 9.81
CA ARG A 160 0.50 -15.90 8.87
C ARG A 160 -0.92 -16.11 9.39
N ASP A 161 -1.04 -16.44 10.67
CA ASP A 161 -2.34 -16.60 11.32
C ASP A 161 -3.12 -15.27 11.31
N GLU A 162 -2.44 -14.14 11.57
CA GLU A 162 -2.99 -12.79 11.46
C GLU A 162 -3.46 -12.45 10.05
N LEU A 163 -2.76 -12.92 9.01
CA LEU A 163 -3.14 -12.67 7.62
C LEU A 163 -4.12 -13.72 7.06
N GLY A 164 -4.46 -14.76 7.83
CA GLY A 164 -5.36 -15.83 7.41
C GLY A 164 -4.79 -16.77 6.33
N ILE A 165 -3.46 -17.00 6.30
CA ILE A 165 -2.74 -17.68 5.20
C ILE A 165 -1.77 -18.81 5.60
#